data_AF-A0A6L9ZI24-F1
#
_entry.id   AF-A0A6L9ZI24-F1
#
_cell.length_a   1.000
_cell.length_b   1.000
_cell.length_c   1.000
_cell.angle_alpha   90.00
_cell.angle_beta   90.00
_cell.angle_gamma   90.00
#
_symmetry.space_group_name_H-M   'P 1'
#
loop_
_entity.id
_entity.type
_entity.pdbx_description
1 polymer ?
#
loop_
_entity_poly.entity_id
_entity_poly.type
_entity_poly.pdbx_seq_one_letter_code
_entity_poly.pdbx_strand_id
1 'polypeptide(L)'
;MLDFLAAWGLYSAGGYLAKEVIGPLAKEALEDYTKEFFKESIKEYTGLSDQNTQKKLFGKALKEFMALVEEELEDADLSKQDVKQYTKPLKQYIKHKSIKAILGSAFKYGCKRIDTEKLDKTWIELDLFPLPEGFDWHYIGKRYLKEVKTIIRESDDLRPIRDSQTLEAIAENTKAGITPDFDLREYQEALLESYGNVKLDSLDTSGCAYNALKLWKIFIHQNVREV
;
A
#
# COMPACT_ATOMS: atom_id res chain seq x y z
N MET A 1 27.93 -2.31 3.06
CA MET A 1 27.37 -2.13 4.43
C MET A 1 26.62 -0.82 4.55
N LEU A 2 27.24 0.33 4.18
CA LEU A 2 26.53 1.61 4.03
C LEU A 2 25.50 1.61 2.89
N ASP A 3 25.75 0.82 1.83
CA ASP A 3 24.84 0.71 0.68
C ASP A 3 23.44 0.23 1.02
N PHE A 4 23.27 -0.76 1.90
CA PHE A 4 21.93 -1.25 2.25
C PHE A 4 21.16 -0.24 3.12
N LEU A 5 21.84 0.40 4.07
CA LEU A 5 21.23 1.46 4.88
C LEU A 5 20.82 2.67 4.02
N ALA A 6 21.61 2.98 2.99
CA ALA A 6 21.27 4.00 2.00
C ALA A 6 20.12 3.56 1.08
N ALA A 7 20.14 2.31 0.61
CA ALA A 7 19.08 1.74 -0.23
C ALA A 7 17.73 1.64 0.50
N TRP A 8 17.75 1.51 1.83
CA TRP A 8 16.56 1.55 2.69
C TRP A 8 16.11 2.97 3.04
N GLY A 9 16.92 3.98 2.72
CA GLY A 9 16.62 5.38 3.01
C GLY A 9 16.75 5.74 4.49
N LEU A 10 17.62 5.07 5.25
CA LEU A 10 17.84 5.37 6.69
C LEU A 10 18.67 6.63 6.93
N TYR A 11 19.30 7.20 5.89
CA TYR A 11 20.03 8.47 5.98
C TYR A 11 19.16 9.70 5.72
N SER A 12 17.95 9.53 5.17
CA SER A 12 16.99 10.61 4.93
C SER A 12 15.79 10.46 5.86
N ALA A 13 15.60 11.44 6.75
CA ALA A 13 14.43 11.61 7.64
C ALA A 13 13.93 10.35 8.38
N GLY A 14 14.74 9.29 8.49
CA GLY A 14 14.40 8.09 9.23
C GLY A 14 14.54 8.40 10.72
N GLY A 15 13.44 8.22 11.45
CA GLY A 15 13.41 8.42 12.90
C GLY A 15 14.55 7.70 13.64
N TYR A 16 14.87 8.18 14.84
CA TYR A 16 15.95 7.65 15.66
C TYR A 16 15.83 6.13 15.86
N LEU A 17 14.60 5.63 16.07
CA LEU A 17 14.32 4.22 16.28
C LEU A 17 14.64 3.40 15.04
N ALA A 18 14.29 3.88 13.85
CA ALA A 18 14.59 3.17 12.61
C ALA A 18 16.10 2.93 12.45
N LYS A 19 16.93 3.94 12.76
CA LYS A 19 18.39 3.80 12.66
C LYS A 19 18.95 2.84 13.70
N GLU A 20 18.55 2.97 14.96
CA GLU A 20 19.10 2.18 16.05
C GLU A 20 18.61 0.73 16.06
N VAL A 21 17.35 0.49 15.67
CA VAL A 21 16.71 -0.83 15.67
C VAL A 21 17.04 -1.62 14.41
N ILE A 22 16.97 -1.00 13.22
CA ILE A 22 17.18 -1.68 11.93
C ILE A 22 18.66 -1.74 11.55
N GLY A 23 19.47 -0.75 11.95
CA GLY A 23 20.90 -0.70 11.66
C GLY A 23 21.67 -1.98 12.04
N PRO A 24 21.48 -2.53 13.26
CA PRO A 24 22.07 -3.81 13.66
C PRO A 24 21.55 -5.02 12.86
N LEU A 25 20.26 -5.03 12.49
CA LEU A 25 19.67 -6.09 11.65
C LEU A 25 20.28 -6.15 10.25
N ALA A 26 20.74 -5.02 9.71
CA ALA A 26 21.50 -5.00 8.46
C ALA A 26 22.82 -5.78 8.54
N LYS A 27 23.36 -5.94 9.76
CA LYS A 27 24.64 -6.61 10.03
C LYS A 27 24.47 -8.07 10.45
N GLU A 28 23.33 -8.42 11.04
CA GLU A 28 23.07 -9.74 11.61
C GLU A 28 21.94 -10.48 10.88
N ALA A 29 22.25 -11.67 10.34
CA ALA A 29 21.26 -12.65 9.86
C ALA A 29 20.21 -12.10 8.87
N LEU A 30 20.52 -11.02 8.16
CA LEU A 30 19.59 -10.32 7.27
C LEU A 30 18.89 -11.25 6.27
N GLU A 31 19.61 -12.24 5.74
CA GLU A 31 19.08 -13.20 4.78
C GLU A 31 17.99 -14.09 5.36
N ASP A 32 18.24 -14.68 6.53
CA ASP A 32 17.27 -15.54 7.20
C ASP A 32 16.06 -14.74 7.67
N TYR A 33 16.28 -13.52 8.15
CA TYR A 33 15.21 -12.60 8.51
C TYR A 33 14.33 -12.23 7.33
N THR A 34 14.95 -11.89 6.19
CA THR A 34 14.24 -11.51 4.96
C THR A 34 13.43 -12.70 4.44
N LYS A 35 14.02 -13.91 4.44
CA LYS A 35 13.33 -15.14 4.03
C LYS A 35 12.14 -15.45 4.94
N GLU A 36 12.30 -15.32 6.26
CA GLU A 36 11.20 -15.55 7.20
C GLU A 36 10.08 -14.51 7.05
N PHE A 37 10.45 -13.24 6.89
CA PHE A 37 9.52 -12.13 6.70
C PHE A 37 8.62 -12.37 5.48
N PHE A 38 9.21 -12.73 4.35
CA PHE A 38 8.45 -12.95 3.13
C PHE A 38 7.96 -14.39 2.93
N LYS A 39 8.19 -15.30 3.88
CA LYS A 39 7.92 -16.74 3.73
C LYS A 39 6.50 -17.06 3.28
N GLU A 40 5.52 -16.32 3.78
CA GLU A 40 4.12 -16.49 3.42
C GLU A 40 3.68 -15.64 2.22
N SER A 41 4.46 -14.61 1.86
CA SER A 41 4.09 -13.62 0.85
C SER A 41 4.74 -13.89 -0.52
N ILE A 42 5.93 -14.49 -0.55
CA ILE A 42 6.65 -14.89 -1.78
C ILE A 42 5.86 -15.88 -2.63
N LYS A 43 5.06 -16.76 -2.00
CA LYS A 43 4.32 -17.80 -2.73
C LYS A 43 3.28 -17.23 -3.69
N GLU A 44 2.73 -16.05 -3.39
CA GLU A 44 1.70 -15.38 -4.19
C GLU A 44 2.26 -14.25 -5.06
N TYR A 45 3.43 -13.71 -4.69
CA TYR A 45 4.10 -12.64 -5.43
C TYR A 45 5.36 -13.18 -6.10
N THR A 46 5.20 -13.72 -7.32
CA THR A 46 6.26 -14.37 -8.12
C THR A 46 7.49 -13.48 -8.36
N GLY A 47 7.31 -12.16 -8.27
CA GLY A 47 8.37 -11.15 -8.40
C GLY A 47 9.33 -11.00 -7.23
N LEU A 48 9.01 -11.60 -6.09
CA LEU A 48 9.89 -11.58 -4.93
C LEU A 48 11.02 -12.62 -5.05
N SER A 49 11.36 -13.17 -6.22
CA SER A 49 12.44 -14.18 -6.31
C SER A 49 13.85 -13.58 -6.15
N ASP A 50 14.05 -12.29 -6.43
CA ASP A 50 15.36 -11.66 -6.29
C ASP A 50 15.64 -11.30 -4.82
N GLN A 51 16.75 -11.81 -4.29
CA GLN A 51 17.10 -11.60 -2.89
C GLN A 51 17.48 -10.15 -2.58
N ASN A 52 18.01 -9.38 -3.55
CA ASN A 52 18.36 -7.98 -3.32
C ASN A 52 17.11 -7.10 -3.30
N THR A 53 16.15 -7.35 -4.19
CA THR A 53 14.81 -6.72 -4.17
C THR A 53 14.10 -7.05 -2.86
N GLN A 54 14.09 -8.31 -2.42
CA GLN A 54 13.53 -8.68 -1.10
C GLN A 54 14.20 -7.89 0.03
N LYS A 55 15.54 -7.88 0.11
CA LYS A 55 16.29 -7.16 1.16
C LYS A 55 15.96 -5.67 1.15
N LYS A 56 15.82 -5.06 -0.03
CA LYS A 56 15.46 -3.64 -0.19
C LYS A 56 14.05 -3.35 0.31
N LEU A 57 13.08 -4.16 -0.10
CA LEU A 57 11.67 -4.01 0.29
C LEU A 57 11.48 -4.26 1.80
N PHE A 58 12.14 -5.28 2.34
CA PHE A 58 12.17 -5.56 3.78
C PHE A 58 12.65 -4.35 4.58
N GLY A 59 13.82 -3.80 4.21
CA GLY A 59 14.38 -2.68 4.95
C GLY A 59 13.55 -1.39 4.83
N LYS A 60 12.99 -1.11 3.64
CA LYS A 60 12.04 0.01 3.47
C LYS A 60 10.79 -0.17 4.34
N ALA A 61 10.19 -1.37 4.34
CA ALA A 61 9.00 -1.62 5.13
C ALA A 61 9.28 -1.51 6.64
N LEU A 62 10.39 -2.08 7.12
CA LEU A 62 10.76 -1.91 8.52
C LEU A 62 11.03 -0.45 8.89
N LYS A 63 11.65 0.34 7.99
CA LYS A 63 11.84 1.77 8.20
C LYS A 63 10.50 2.47 8.43
N GLU A 64 9.55 2.26 7.52
CA GLU A 64 8.22 2.89 7.64
C GLU A 64 7.48 2.43 8.89
N PHE A 65 7.55 1.14 9.24
CA PHE A 65 6.96 0.64 10.48
C PHE A 65 7.56 1.29 11.73
N MET A 66 8.90 1.41 11.79
CA MET A 66 9.57 2.08 12.91
C MET A 66 9.25 3.58 12.97
N ALA A 67 9.13 4.24 11.81
CA ALA A 67 8.75 5.64 11.75
C ALA A 67 7.32 5.86 12.29
N LEU A 68 6.38 4.99 11.94
CA LEU A 68 5.01 5.05 12.46
C LEU A 68 4.94 4.80 13.97
N VAL A 69 5.74 3.86 14.48
CA VAL A 69 5.83 3.64 15.94
C VAL A 69 6.44 4.86 16.63
N GLU A 70 7.46 5.49 16.04
CA GLU A 70 8.08 6.70 16.60
C GLU A 70 7.10 7.88 16.60
N GLU A 71 6.36 8.10 15.51
CA GLU A 71 5.29 9.11 15.40
C GLU A 71 4.21 8.89 16.46
N GLU A 72 3.72 7.66 16.62
CA GLU A 72 2.70 7.34 17.62
C GLU A 72 3.19 7.55 19.07
N LEU A 73 4.47 7.28 19.34
CA LEU A 73 5.06 7.56 20.65
C LEU A 73 5.22 9.06 20.88
N GLU A 74 5.64 9.82 19.87
CA GLU A 74 5.76 11.29 19.96
C GLU A 74 4.38 11.96 20.11
N ASP A 75 3.35 11.46 19.43
CA ASP A 75 1.96 11.92 19.55
C ASP A 75 1.35 11.63 20.94
N ALA A 76 1.89 10.64 21.67
CA ALA A 76 1.55 10.37 23.06
C ALA A 76 2.31 11.25 24.07
N ASP A 77 2.81 12.41 23.63
CA ASP A 77 3.56 13.40 24.42
C ASP A 77 4.88 12.86 25.04
N LEU A 78 5.44 11.75 24.51
CA LEU A 78 6.73 11.24 24.99
C LEU A 78 7.90 12.08 24.46
N SER A 79 8.86 12.37 25.34
CA SER A 79 10.06 13.08 24.93
C SER A 79 10.96 12.19 24.07
N LYS A 80 11.83 12.81 23.26
CA LYS A 80 12.87 12.10 22.52
C LYS A 80 13.83 11.29 23.39
N GLN A 81 13.87 11.49 24.72
CA GLN A 81 14.64 10.63 25.63
C GLN A 81 13.85 9.38 26.02
N ASP A 82 12.54 9.51 26.21
CA ASP A 82 11.65 8.41 26.58
C ASP A 82 11.47 7.44 25.41
N VAL A 83 11.33 7.96 24.19
CA VAL A 83 11.31 7.16 22.95
C VAL A 83 12.54 6.26 22.84
N LYS A 84 13.72 6.70 23.30
CA LYS A 84 14.96 5.87 23.24
C LYS A 84 14.87 4.62 24.10
N GLN A 85 14.09 4.65 25.18
CA GLN A 85 13.91 3.50 26.07
C GLN A 85 13.28 2.31 25.32
N TYR A 86 12.46 2.58 24.30
CA TYR A 86 11.82 1.58 23.44
C TYR A 86 12.78 0.90 22.45
N THR A 87 14.02 1.39 22.29
CA THR A 87 14.98 0.80 21.34
C THR A 87 15.25 -0.69 21.61
N LYS A 88 15.44 -1.07 22.88
CA LYS A 88 15.69 -2.48 23.26
C LYS A 88 14.43 -3.35 23.09
N PRO A 89 13.27 -2.96 23.64
CA PRO A 89 12.00 -3.66 23.40
C PRO A 89 11.68 -3.86 21.91
N LEU A 90 11.81 -2.82 21.10
CA LEU A 90 11.50 -2.89 19.66
C LEU A 90 12.45 -3.83 18.92
N LYS A 91 13.75 -3.85 19.28
CA LYS A 91 14.70 -4.83 18.75
C LYS A 91 14.28 -6.27 19.05
N GLN A 92 13.79 -6.55 20.25
CA GLN A 92 13.29 -7.88 20.62
C GLN A 92 12.01 -8.21 19.87
N TYR A 93 11.09 -7.24 19.80
CA TYR A 93 9.78 -7.39 19.19
C TYR A 93 9.83 -7.75 17.70
N ILE A 94 10.60 -7.01 16.89
CA ILE A 94 10.71 -7.28 15.45
C ILE A 94 11.48 -8.56 15.13
N LYS A 95 12.26 -9.09 16.09
CA LYS A 95 12.91 -10.39 15.95
C LYS A 95 11.95 -11.56 16.18
N HIS A 96 10.79 -11.31 16.79
CA HIS A 96 9.79 -12.34 17.04
C HIS A 96 9.17 -12.87 15.73
N LYS A 97 9.08 -14.19 15.61
CA LYS A 97 8.65 -14.87 14.38
C LYS A 97 7.24 -14.47 13.93
N SER A 98 6.30 -14.34 14.86
CA SER A 98 4.93 -13.93 14.56
C SER A 98 4.87 -12.52 13.99
N ILE A 99 5.69 -11.60 14.51
CA ILE A 99 5.73 -10.20 14.04
C ILE A 99 6.28 -10.12 12.63
N LYS A 100 7.36 -10.86 12.32
CA LYS A 100 7.89 -10.96 10.96
C LYS A 100 6.81 -11.42 9.97
N ALA A 101 6.05 -12.44 10.33
CA ALA A 101 4.98 -12.98 9.47
C ALA A 101 3.84 -11.96 9.27
N ILE A 102 3.42 -11.26 10.33
CA ILE A 102 2.36 -10.23 10.25
C ILE A 102 2.79 -9.07 9.36
N LEU A 103 3.98 -8.51 9.59
CA LEU A 103 4.49 -7.41 8.78
C LEU A 103 4.71 -7.84 7.33
N GLY A 104 5.27 -9.04 7.12
CA GLY A 104 5.43 -9.63 5.80
C GLY A 104 4.12 -9.87 5.06
N SER A 105 3.03 -10.19 5.77
CA SER A 105 1.72 -10.44 5.17
C SER A 105 1.13 -9.20 4.46
N ALA A 106 1.61 -7.99 4.78
CA ALA A 106 1.22 -6.77 4.07
C ALA A 106 1.61 -6.79 2.59
N PHE A 107 2.59 -7.62 2.21
CA PHE A 107 3.02 -7.82 0.82
C PHE A 107 2.20 -8.88 0.07
N LYS A 108 1.26 -9.57 0.73
CA LYS A 108 0.36 -10.52 0.05
C LYS A 108 -0.58 -9.77 -0.91
N TYR A 109 -0.86 -10.41 -2.05
CA TYR A 109 -1.77 -9.83 -3.02
C TYR A 109 -3.17 -9.67 -2.43
N GLY A 110 -3.81 -8.52 -2.65
CA GLY A 110 -5.14 -8.23 -2.10
C GLY A 110 -5.21 -8.07 -0.58
N CYS A 111 -4.08 -7.92 0.13
CA CYS A 111 -4.08 -7.68 1.58
C CYS A 111 -4.88 -6.41 1.95
N LYS A 112 -5.90 -6.60 2.79
CA LYS A 112 -6.82 -5.55 3.25
C LYS A 112 -6.46 -5.01 4.64
N ARG A 113 -5.93 -5.86 5.52
CA ARG A 113 -5.58 -5.54 6.91
C ARG A 113 -4.47 -6.47 7.39
N ILE A 114 -3.62 -5.95 8.28
CA ILE A 114 -2.71 -6.76 9.08
C ILE A 114 -3.38 -7.10 10.43
N ASP A 115 -2.90 -8.15 11.10
CA ASP A 115 -3.45 -8.62 12.37
C ASP A 115 -2.89 -7.79 13.54
N THR A 116 -3.53 -6.66 13.81
CA THR A 116 -3.10 -5.70 14.85
C THR A 116 -3.37 -6.20 16.26
N GLU A 117 -4.37 -7.08 16.45
CA GLU A 117 -4.60 -7.75 17.73
C GLU A 117 -3.44 -8.67 18.11
N LYS A 118 -2.87 -9.39 17.14
CA LYS A 118 -1.67 -10.19 17.40
C LYS A 118 -0.44 -9.34 17.65
N LEU A 119 -0.33 -8.16 17.05
CA LEU A 119 0.75 -7.22 17.37
C LEU A 119 0.68 -6.88 18.87
N ASP A 120 -0.48 -6.40 19.31
CA ASP A 120 -0.69 -6.02 20.71
C ASP A 120 -0.46 -7.19 21.69
N LYS A 121 -1.09 -8.35 21.44
CA LYS A 121 -0.91 -9.55 22.27
C LYS A 121 0.55 -9.97 22.38
N THR A 122 1.29 -9.95 21.27
CA THR A 122 2.72 -10.32 21.29
C THR A 122 3.56 -9.31 22.09
N TRP A 123 3.19 -8.03 22.09
CA TRP A 123 3.87 -7.01 22.91
C TRP A 123 3.71 -7.30 24.40
N ILE A 124 2.49 -7.64 24.82
CA ILE A 124 2.14 -7.99 26.20
C ILE A 124 2.79 -9.32 26.61
N GLU A 125 2.72 -10.35 25.77
CA GLU A 125 3.30 -11.69 26.04
C GLU A 125 4.82 -11.66 26.22
N LEU A 126 5.51 -10.75 25.52
CA LEU A 126 6.95 -10.57 25.63
C LEU A 126 7.36 -9.73 26.85
N ASP A 127 6.39 -9.27 27.67
CA ASP A 127 6.59 -8.42 28.85
C ASP A 127 7.48 -7.22 28.54
N LEU A 128 7.20 -6.58 27.41
CA LEU A 128 7.97 -5.44 26.91
C LEU A 128 7.61 -4.17 27.67
N PHE A 129 8.48 -3.17 27.53
CA PHE A 129 8.28 -1.86 28.16
C PHE A 129 6.88 -1.32 27.83
N PRO A 130 6.12 -0.83 28.84
CA PRO A 130 4.73 -0.47 28.67
C PRO A 130 4.57 0.63 27.62
N LEU A 131 3.55 0.48 26.78
CA LEU A 131 3.17 1.49 25.81
C LEU A 131 2.44 2.64 26.52
N PRO A 132 2.57 3.89 26.03
CA PRO A 132 1.89 5.02 26.62
C PRO A 132 0.37 4.90 26.46
N GLU A 133 -0.37 5.62 27.31
CA GLU A 133 -1.82 5.70 27.22
C GLU A 133 -2.22 6.37 25.89
N GLY A 134 -3.04 5.69 25.09
CA GLY A 134 -3.47 6.18 23.77
C GLY A 134 -2.73 5.60 22.56
N PHE A 135 -1.68 4.79 22.77
CA PHE A 135 -0.97 4.13 21.66
C PHE A 135 -1.88 3.18 20.86
N ASP A 136 -2.05 3.41 19.55
CA ASP A 136 -2.98 2.65 18.71
C ASP A 136 -2.31 1.76 17.65
N TRP A 137 -2.21 0.46 17.95
CA TRP A 137 -1.76 -0.56 17.00
C TRP A 137 -2.63 -0.64 15.73
N HIS A 138 -3.92 -0.32 15.82
CA HIS A 138 -4.83 -0.33 14.68
C HIS A 138 -4.52 0.81 13.70
N TYR A 139 -4.22 2.00 14.22
CA TYR A 139 -3.75 3.13 13.40
C TYR A 139 -2.45 2.78 12.67
N ILE A 140 -1.44 2.26 13.40
CA ILE A 140 -0.17 1.83 12.83
C ILE A 140 -0.40 0.80 11.73
N GLY A 141 -1.23 -0.22 11.97
CA GLY A 141 -1.48 -1.26 10.97
C GLY A 141 -2.14 -0.75 9.69
N LYS A 142 -3.07 0.19 9.81
CA LYS A 142 -3.72 0.83 8.65
C LYS A 142 -2.75 1.70 7.85
N ARG A 143 -1.92 2.48 8.54
CA ARG A 143 -0.88 3.33 7.92
C ARG A 143 0.21 2.49 7.26
N TYR A 144 0.74 1.50 7.98
CA TYR A 144 1.76 0.59 7.48
C TYR A 144 1.35 -0.09 6.18
N LEU A 145 0.11 -0.56 6.10
CA LEU A 145 -0.40 -1.20 4.88
C LEU A 145 -0.47 -0.23 3.69
N LYS A 146 -0.76 1.05 3.92
CA LYS A 146 -0.68 2.07 2.87
C LYS A 146 0.76 2.29 2.43
N GLU A 147 1.70 2.40 3.36
CA GLU A 147 3.11 2.60 3.04
C GLU A 147 3.71 1.41 2.28
N VAL A 148 3.37 0.17 2.68
CA VAL A 148 3.77 -1.03 1.94
C VAL A 148 3.23 -1.03 0.51
N LYS A 149 1.98 -0.60 0.30
CA LYS A 149 1.42 -0.45 -1.05
C LYS A 149 2.15 0.62 -1.87
N THR A 150 2.54 1.72 -1.24
CA THR A 150 3.38 2.76 -1.87
C THR A 150 4.75 2.20 -2.25
N ILE A 151 5.43 1.51 -1.33
CA ILE A 151 6.71 0.83 -1.57
C ILE A 151 6.62 -0.13 -2.76
N ILE A 152 5.56 -0.94 -2.83
CA ILE A 152 5.33 -1.86 -3.95
C ILE A 152 5.11 -1.10 -5.26
N ARG A 153 4.30 -0.02 -5.23
CA ARG A 153 3.98 0.79 -6.41
C ARG A 153 5.19 1.51 -7.00
N GLU A 154 6.07 2.00 -6.14
CA GLU A 154 7.31 2.70 -6.51
C GLU A 154 8.46 1.76 -6.84
N SER A 155 8.32 0.46 -6.56
CA SER A 155 9.35 -0.51 -6.84
C SER A 155 9.33 -0.90 -8.32
N ASP A 156 10.29 -0.35 -9.06
CA ASP A 156 10.47 -0.64 -10.48
C ASP A 156 10.55 -2.15 -10.78
N ASP A 157 11.20 -2.90 -9.88
CA ASP A 157 11.38 -4.36 -9.96
C ASP A 157 10.03 -5.12 -9.85
N LEU A 158 9.04 -4.54 -9.18
CA LEU A 158 7.74 -5.16 -8.94
C LEU A 158 6.68 -4.70 -9.96
N ARG A 159 6.95 -3.66 -10.75
CA ARG A 159 6.04 -3.17 -11.81
C ARG A 159 5.60 -4.27 -12.78
N PRO A 160 6.49 -5.12 -13.34
CA PRO A 160 6.09 -6.15 -14.30
C PRO A 160 5.13 -7.19 -13.69
N ILE A 161 5.33 -7.54 -12.42
CA ILE A 161 4.48 -8.51 -11.72
C ILE A 161 3.11 -7.90 -11.40
N ARG A 162 3.09 -6.64 -10.96
CA ARG A 162 1.83 -5.91 -10.76
C ARG A 162 1.07 -5.78 -12.06
N ASP A 163 1.74 -5.48 -13.16
CA ASP A 163 1.09 -5.31 -14.45
C ASP A 163 0.50 -6.66 -14.92
N SER A 164 1.21 -7.78 -14.72
CA SER A 164 0.69 -9.14 -14.94
C SER A 164 -0.52 -9.49 -14.05
N GLN A 165 -0.47 -9.15 -12.76
CA GLN A 165 -1.59 -9.39 -11.82
C GLN A 165 -2.79 -8.48 -12.12
N THR A 166 -2.55 -7.26 -12.59
CA THR A 166 -3.60 -6.34 -13.04
C THR A 166 -4.25 -6.89 -14.30
N LEU A 167 -3.47 -7.45 -15.23
CA LEU A 167 -3.99 -8.15 -16.41
C LEU A 167 -4.78 -9.40 -16.03
N GLU A 168 -4.35 -10.18 -15.04
CA GLU A 168 -5.12 -11.32 -14.52
C GLU A 168 -6.42 -10.88 -13.84
N ALA A 169 -6.38 -9.82 -13.01
CA ALA A 169 -7.58 -9.27 -12.39
C ALA A 169 -8.55 -8.70 -13.43
N ILE A 170 -8.04 -8.02 -14.46
CA ILE A 170 -8.84 -7.61 -15.62
C ILE A 170 -9.43 -8.86 -16.27
N ALA A 171 -8.61 -9.85 -16.64
CA ALA A 171 -9.07 -11.07 -17.31
C ALA A 171 -10.13 -11.84 -16.50
N GLU A 172 -10.01 -11.95 -15.18
CA GLU A 172 -11.02 -12.55 -14.31
C GLU A 172 -12.32 -11.72 -14.27
N ASN A 173 -12.22 -10.39 -14.24
CA ASN A 173 -13.40 -9.52 -14.35
C ASN A 173 -14.02 -9.55 -15.76
N THR A 174 -13.24 -9.78 -16.82
CA THR A 174 -13.74 -9.91 -18.20
C THR A 174 -14.23 -11.34 -18.50
N LYS A 175 -13.85 -12.33 -17.70
CA LYS A 175 -14.41 -13.70 -17.73
C LYS A 175 -15.83 -13.77 -17.16
N ALA A 176 -16.20 -12.83 -16.28
CA ALA A 176 -17.61 -12.52 -16.06
C ALA A 176 -18.10 -11.90 -17.36
N GLY A 177 -18.54 -12.77 -18.28
CA GLY A 177 -18.74 -12.42 -19.68
C GLY A 177 -19.50 -11.12 -19.85
N ILE A 178 -19.21 -10.44 -20.98
CA ILE A 178 -20.04 -9.39 -21.55
C ILE A 178 -21.48 -9.69 -21.15
N THR A 179 -22.08 -8.82 -20.33
CA THR A 179 -23.39 -9.07 -19.74
C THR A 179 -24.29 -9.57 -20.88
N PRO A 180 -24.84 -10.80 -20.81
CA PRO A 180 -25.49 -11.41 -21.98
C PRO A 180 -26.65 -10.56 -22.52
N ASP A 181 -27.18 -9.68 -21.66
CA ASP A 181 -28.25 -8.71 -21.93
C ASP A 181 -27.76 -7.25 -22.02
N PHE A 182 -26.48 -6.97 -22.28
CA PHE A 182 -26.07 -5.59 -22.58
C PHE A 182 -26.62 -5.18 -23.95
N ASP A 183 -27.83 -4.61 -23.96
CA ASP A 183 -28.45 -4.11 -25.17
C ASP A 183 -27.76 -2.82 -25.60
N LEU A 184 -26.88 -2.96 -26.59
CA LEU A 184 -26.18 -1.85 -27.22
C LEU A 184 -27.15 -0.77 -27.73
N ARG A 185 -28.38 -1.13 -28.11
CA ARG A 185 -29.39 -0.17 -28.57
C ARG A 185 -29.95 0.63 -27.41
N GLU A 186 -30.30 -0.02 -26.30
CA GLU A 186 -30.79 0.68 -25.09
C GLU A 186 -29.72 1.62 -24.53
N TYR A 187 -28.46 1.17 -24.50
CA TYR A 187 -27.35 2.02 -24.08
C TYR A 187 -27.10 3.20 -25.03
N GLN A 188 -27.19 2.98 -26.34
CA GLN A 188 -27.10 4.04 -27.33
C GLN A 188 -28.24 5.05 -27.20
N GLU A 189 -29.47 4.58 -26.98
CA GLU A 189 -30.65 5.41 -26.75
C GLU A 189 -30.49 6.24 -25.46
N ALA A 190 -30.05 5.63 -24.36
CA ALA A 190 -29.81 6.34 -23.10
C ALA A 190 -28.73 7.43 -23.24
N LEU A 191 -27.68 7.19 -24.03
CA LEU A 191 -26.66 8.21 -24.35
C LEU A 191 -27.23 9.34 -25.20
N LEU A 192 -28.08 9.03 -26.18
CA LEU A 192 -28.76 10.05 -27.00
C LEU A 192 -29.77 10.86 -26.17
N GLU A 193 -30.51 10.24 -25.24
CA GLU A 193 -31.39 10.96 -24.33
C GLU A 193 -30.61 11.87 -23.38
N SER A 194 -29.52 11.35 -22.82
CA SER A 194 -28.74 12.06 -21.81
C SER A 194 -27.84 13.15 -22.36
N TYR A 195 -27.35 12.97 -23.61
CA TYR A 195 -26.30 13.81 -24.21
C TYR A 195 -26.56 14.20 -25.68
N GLY A 196 -27.68 13.78 -26.28
CA GLY A 196 -28.02 14.13 -27.67
C GLY A 196 -28.42 15.59 -27.87
N ASN A 197 -28.77 16.30 -26.80
CA ASN A 197 -29.03 17.73 -26.81
C ASN A 197 -27.95 18.48 -26.02
N VAL A 198 -27.60 19.68 -26.49
CA VAL A 198 -26.67 20.56 -25.77
C VAL A 198 -27.35 21.10 -24.51
N LYS A 199 -26.82 20.75 -23.33
CA LYS A 199 -27.33 21.24 -22.04
C LYS A 199 -26.89 22.69 -21.81
N LEU A 200 -27.63 23.63 -22.39
CA LEU A 200 -27.39 25.08 -22.24
C LEU A 200 -28.13 25.69 -21.03
N ASP A 201 -28.89 24.87 -20.29
CA ASP A 201 -29.63 25.28 -19.09
C ASP A 201 -28.73 25.87 -17.98
N SER A 202 -27.42 25.62 -18.03
CA SER A 202 -26.43 26.20 -17.13
C SER A 202 -25.94 27.59 -17.55
N LEU A 203 -26.22 28.02 -18.79
CA LEU A 203 -25.77 29.29 -19.36
C LEU A 203 -26.90 30.32 -19.48
N ASP A 204 -28.13 29.87 -19.72
CA ASP A 204 -29.32 30.74 -19.76
C ASP A 204 -30.57 29.95 -19.39
N THR A 205 -31.33 30.45 -18.40
CA THR A 205 -32.56 29.81 -17.89
C THR A 205 -33.82 30.31 -18.59
N SER A 206 -33.71 31.27 -19.51
CA SER A 206 -34.85 31.91 -20.17
C SER A 206 -35.22 31.30 -21.54
N GLY A 207 -34.34 30.47 -22.11
CA GLY A 207 -34.53 29.93 -23.46
C GLY A 207 -35.28 28.61 -23.50
N CYS A 208 -36.60 28.67 -23.67
CA CYS A 208 -37.47 27.52 -23.92
C CYS A 208 -37.15 26.71 -25.20
N ALA A 209 -36.18 27.14 -26.02
CA ALA A 209 -35.81 26.52 -27.30
C ALA A 209 -34.51 25.69 -27.26
N TYR A 210 -33.76 25.67 -26.16
CA TYR A 210 -32.44 25.01 -26.13
C TYR A 210 -32.51 23.48 -26.15
N ASN A 211 -33.58 22.89 -25.64
CA ASN A 211 -33.83 21.44 -25.71
C ASN A 211 -34.02 20.89 -27.14
N ALA A 212 -34.15 21.76 -28.15
CA ALA A 212 -34.25 21.37 -29.56
C ALA A 212 -32.91 21.38 -30.31
N LEU A 213 -31.82 21.85 -29.68
CA LEU A 213 -30.50 21.92 -30.30
C LEU A 213 -29.80 20.56 -30.22
N LYS A 214 -30.00 19.76 -31.26
CA LYS A 214 -29.34 18.47 -31.43
C LYS A 214 -27.83 18.63 -31.57
N LEU A 215 -27.08 17.78 -30.90
CA LEU A 215 -25.62 17.72 -30.96
C LEU A 215 -25.21 16.85 -32.16
N TRP A 216 -24.97 17.47 -33.33
CA TRP A 216 -24.72 16.74 -34.59
C TRP A 216 -23.32 16.15 -34.71
N LYS A 217 -22.30 16.78 -34.11
CA LYS A 217 -20.91 16.32 -34.15
C LYS A 217 -20.19 16.64 -32.83
N ILE A 218 -19.71 15.60 -32.16
CA ILE A 218 -18.71 15.72 -31.10
C ILE A 218 -17.35 15.46 -31.74
N PHE A 219 -16.38 16.33 -31.47
CA PHE A 219 -15.00 16.04 -31.82
C PHE A 219 -14.48 14.92 -30.93
N ILE A 220 -14.25 13.75 -31.52
CA ILE A 220 -13.61 12.61 -30.85
C ILE A 220 -12.18 12.52 -31.39
N HIS A 221 -11.21 12.67 -30.51
CA HIS A 221 -9.79 12.60 -30.85
C HIS A 221 -9.45 11.25 -31.52
N GLN A 222 -8.61 11.25 -32.56
CA GLN A 222 -8.36 10.07 -33.41
C GLN A 222 -7.88 8.83 -32.66
N ASN A 223 -7.23 9.01 -31.51
CA ASN A 223 -6.66 7.94 -30.69
C ASN A 223 -7.70 7.05 -29.99
N VAL A 224 -9.00 7.34 -30.14
CA VAL A 224 -10.11 6.64 -29.47
C VAL A 224 -11.11 6.02 -30.45
N ARG A 225 -10.82 6.06 -31.76
CA ARG A 225 -11.65 5.39 -32.78
C ARG A 225 -11.07 4.01 -33.06
N GLU A 226 -11.89 2.96 -32.90
CA GLU A 226 -11.57 1.64 -33.45
C GLU A 226 -11.46 1.72 -34.98
N VAL A 227 -10.51 0.97 -35.52
CA VAL A 227 -10.22 0.85 -36.96
C VAL A 227 -11.10 -0.22 -37.58
#